data_AF-A0A917DII3-F1
#
_entry.id   AF-A0A917DII3-F1
#
_cell.length_a   1.000
_cell.length_b   1.000
_cell.length_c   1.000
_cell.angle_alpha   90.00
_cell.angle_beta   90.00
_cell.angle_gamma   90.00
#
_symmetry.space_group_name_H-M   'P 1'
#
loop_
_entity.id
_entity.type
_entity.pdbx_description
1 polymer ?
#
loop_
_entity_poly.entity_id
_entity_poly.type
_entity_poly.pdbx_seq_one_letter_code
_entity_poly.pdbx_strand_id
1 'polypeptide(L)'
;MRPALDRDVDVRPHPHIGLSTVTYLFAGEIMHRDSLGYEQAIRPQEVNWMTAGSGITHSERFERARAHGDHLHGVQAWVALPDGQEEVDPAFSHHSGGDLPQWNEAGLVGQLIAGSAYGLTAGTQTHSPLFYAHLDMGPGATAEVPHGHSERAF
;
A
#
# COMPACT_ATOMS: atom_id res chain seq x y z
N MET A 1 -10.32 13.69 -26.82
CA MET A 1 -10.82 13.23 -25.51
C MET A 1 -10.33 11.80 -25.35
N ARG A 2 -9.56 11.46 -24.32
CA ARG A 2 -9.23 10.04 -24.09
C ARG A 2 -10.54 9.30 -23.79
N PRO A 3 -10.75 8.09 -24.32
CA PRO A 3 -11.94 7.33 -23.98
C PRO A 3 -12.00 7.17 -22.45
N ALA A 4 -13.21 7.32 -21.89
CA ALA A 4 -13.46 6.99 -20.50
C ALA A 4 -12.98 5.55 -20.25
N LEU A 5 -12.26 5.32 -19.16
CA LEU A 5 -11.75 3.99 -18.80
C LEU A 5 -12.91 2.97 -18.82
N ASP A 6 -12.71 1.77 -19.36
CA ASP A 6 -13.76 0.73 -19.39
C ASP A 6 -13.94 0.09 -18.00
N ARG A 7 -15.13 -0.40 -17.65
CA ARG A 7 -15.38 -1.11 -16.38
C ARG A 7 -14.65 -2.43 -16.29
N ASP A 8 -14.24 -3.00 -17.43
CA ASP A 8 -13.46 -4.25 -17.48
C ASP A 8 -12.10 -4.16 -16.78
N VAL A 9 -11.58 -2.94 -16.55
CA VAL A 9 -10.35 -2.74 -15.78
C VAL A 9 -10.56 -2.84 -14.26
N ASP A 10 -11.81 -2.76 -13.79
CA ASP A 10 -12.10 -2.84 -12.36
C ASP A 10 -11.80 -4.23 -11.82
N VAL A 11 -11.20 -4.32 -10.64
CA VAL A 11 -11.01 -5.59 -9.95
C VAL A 11 -12.31 -5.94 -9.23
N ARG A 12 -13.10 -6.84 -9.82
CA ARG A 12 -14.41 -7.31 -9.28
C ARG A 12 -14.28 -7.90 -7.87
N PRO A 13 -15.40 -8.04 -7.13
CA PRO A 13 -15.35 -8.57 -5.77
C PRO A 13 -14.64 -9.93 -5.75
N HIS A 14 -13.59 -10.05 -4.94
CA HIS A 14 -12.77 -11.25 -4.83
C HIS A 14 -12.28 -11.44 -3.38
N PRO A 15 -12.05 -12.69 -2.94
CA PRO A 15 -11.62 -12.99 -1.58
C PRO A 15 -10.09 -13.03 -1.42
N HIS A 16 -9.63 -12.81 -0.19
CA HIS A 16 -8.27 -13.12 0.31
C HIS A 16 -8.35 -13.77 1.70
N ILE A 17 -7.34 -14.57 2.06
CA ILE A 17 -7.14 -15.18 3.40
C ILE A 17 -5.63 -15.22 3.72
N GLY A 18 -5.25 -15.29 5.00
CA GLY A 18 -3.89 -15.63 5.44
C GLY A 18 -2.78 -14.61 5.11
N LEU A 19 -3.13 -13.42 4.63
CA LEU A 19 -2.17 -12.37 4.22
C LEU A 19 -2.70 -10.97 4.51
N SER A 20 -1.82 -9.99 4.48
CA SER A 20 -2.16 -8.58 4.30
C SER A 20 -1.88 -8.16 2.86
N THR A 21 -2.72 -7.30 2.29
CA THR A 21 -2.44 -6.58 1.05
C THR A 21 -2.09 -5.13 1.37
N VAL A 22 -1.14 -4.58 0.63
CA VAL A 22 -0.68 -3.19 0.73
C VAL A 22 -0.86 -2.57 -0.63
N THR A 23 -1.66 -1.51 -0.73
CA THR A 23 -1.80 -0.73 -1.96
C THR A 23 -1.24 0.67 -1.74
N TYR A 24 -0.25 1.05 -2.54
CA TYR A 24 0.43 2.34 -2.50
C TYR A 24 0.50 2.94 -3.91
N LEU A 25 0.09 4.19 -4.07
CA LEU A 25 0.03 4.85 -5.37
C LEU A 25 1.12 5.90 -5.54
N PHE A 26 1.65 6.00 -6.76
CA PHE A 26 2.48 7.12 -7.22
C PHE A 26 1.67 8.14 -8.02
N ALA A 27 0.60 7.69 -8.69
CA ALA A 27 -0.31 8.54 -9.45
C ALA A 27 -1.72 7.91 -9.52
N GLY A 28 -2.73 8.76 -9.63
CA GLY A 28 -4.11 8.37 -9.83
C GLY A 28 -4.88 8.09 -8.54
N GLU A 29 -6.01 7.41 -8.65
CA GLU A 29 -6.87 7.05 -7.52
C GLU A 29 -7.47 5.65 -7.72
N ILE A 30 -7.53 4.87 -6.63
CA ILE A 30 -8.28 3.60 -6.56
C ILE A 30 -9.32 3.71 -5.47
N MET A 31 -10.57 3.36 -5.78
CA MET A 31 -11.63 3.23 -4.78
C MET A 31 -11.70 1.78 -4.28
N HIS A 32 -11.35 1.59 -3.01
CA HIS A 32 -11.46 0.33 -2.28
C HIS A 32 -12.84 0.19 -1.65
N ARG A 33 -13.43 -1.01 -1.73
CA ARG A 33 -14.62 -1.39 -0.96
C ARG A 33 -14.49 -2.82 -0.45
N ASP A 34 -14.85 -3.09 0.80
CA ASP A 34 -14.75 -4.43 1.38
C ASP A 34 -15.96 -4.90 2.22
N SER A 35 -15.90 -6.16 2.64
CA SER A 35 -16.92 -6.82 3.45
C SER A 35 -16.96 -6.36 4.90
N LEU A 36 -16.00 -5.56 5.38
CA LEU A 36 -16.06 -4.90 6.69
C LEU A 36 -16.85 -3.57 6.63
N GLY A 37 -17.21 -3.14 5.41
CA GLY A 37 -17.98 -1.93 5.17
C GLY A 37 -17.11 -0.69 4.91
N TYR A 38 -15.81 -0.84 4.71
CA TYR A 38 -14.96 0.29 4.31
C TYR A 38 -15.24 0.66 2.85
N GLU A 39 -15.30 1.96 2.60
CA GLU A 39 -15.25 2.57 1.27
C GLU A 39 -14.20 3.69 1.32
N GLN A 40 -13.05 3.48 0.68
CA GLN A 40 -11.88 4.33 0.84
C GLN A 40 -11.17 4.55 -0.49
N ALA A 41 -11.07 5.81 -0.90
CA ALA A 41 -10.18 6.20 -1.98
C ALA A 41 -8.72 6.17 -1.51
N ILE A 42 -7.84 5.59 -2.30
CA ILE A 42 -6.39 5.68 -2.15
C ILE A 42 -5.87 6.64 -3.20
N ARG A 43 -5.04 7.59 -2.78
CA ARG A 43 -4.37 8.59 -3.64
C ARG A 43 -2.85 8.48 -3.55
N PRO A 44 -2.09 9.25 -4.34
CA PRO A 44 -0.65 9.16 -4.34
C PRO A 44 -0.06 9.40 -2.95
N GLN A 45 0.93 8.59 -2.60
CA GLN A 45 1.60 8.57 -1.29
C GLN A 45 0.73 8.12 -0.11
N GLU A 46 -0.51 7.70 -0.33
CA GLU A 46 -1.35 7.08 0.70
C GLU A 46 -1.21 5.55 0.68
N VAL A 47 -1.54 4.93 1.81
CA VAL A 47 -1.46 3.48 1.99
C VAL A 47 -2.80 2.95 2.44
N ASN A 48 -3.33 1.96 1.71
CA ASN A 48 -4.29 1.01 2.27
C ASN A 48 -3.53 -0.23 2.71
N TRP A 49 -3.70 -0.59 3.99
CA TRP A 49 -3.21 -1.84 4.56
C TRP A 49 -4.41 -2.68 4.99
N MET A 50 -4.68 -3.75 4.25
CA MET A 50 -5.80 -4.65 4.50
C MET A 50 -5.28 -6.02 4.95
N THR A 51 -5.52 -6.39 6.19
CA THR A 51 -5.26 -7.73 6.71
C THR A 51 -6.48 -8.60 6.45
N ALA A 52 -6.31 -9.64 5.62
CA ALA A 52 -7.38 -10.57 5.28
C ALA A 52 -7.66 -11.56 6.41
N GLY A 53 -6.61 -12.11 7.05
CA GLY A 53 -6.76 -13.09 8.13
C GLY A 53 -7.68 -14.25 7.75
N SER A 54 -8.66 -14.55 8.60
CA SER A 54 -9.70 -15.57 8.35
C SER A 54 -10.59 -15.29 7.14
N GLY A 55 -10.60 -14.06 6.62
CA GLY A 55 -11.07 -13.76 5.27
C GLY A 55 -11.68 -12.37 5.10
N ILE A 56 -11.42 -11.79 3.93
CA ILE A 56 -12.06 -10.55 3.48
C ILE A 56 -12.43 -10.66 2.00
N THR A 57 -13.60 -10.16 1.61
CA THR A 57 -13.95 -9.96 0.20
C THR A 57 -13.92 -8.48 -0.10
N HIS A 58 -13.24 -8.09 -1.17
CA HIS A 58 -13.09 -6.69 -1.52
C HIS A 58 -13.06 -6.46 -3.02
N SER A 59 -13.15 -5.19 -3.42
CA SER A 59 -13.02 -4.76 -4.80
C SER A 59 -12.32 -3.43 -4.92
N GLU A 60 -11.64 -3.24 -6.06
CA GLU A 60 -10.91 -2.02 -6.39
C GLU A 60 -11.48 -1.45 -7.69
N ARG A 61 -11.86 -0.17 -7.67
CA ARG A 61 -12.55 0.51 -8.76
C ARG A 61 -11.82 1.77 -9.20
N PHE A 62 -11.88 2.07 -10.50
CA PHE A 62 -11.19 3.21 -11.10
C PHE A 62 -12.18 4.36 -11.44
N GLU A 63 -12.98 4.77 -10.46
CA GLU A 63 -14.13 5.67 -10.65
C GLU A 63 -13.71 7.06 -11.12
N ARG A 64 -12.70 7.66 -10.50
CA ARG A 64 -12.15 8.97 -10.90
C ARG A 64 -11.58 8.95 -12.31
N ALA A 65 -10.77 7.93 -12.63
CA ALA A 65 -10.19 7.74 -13.95
C ALA A 65 -11.25 7.58 -15.03
N ARG A 66 -12.35 6.90 -14.71
CA ARG A 66 -13.51 6.74 -15.59
C ARG A 66 -14.25 8.05 -15.82
N ALA A 67 -14.47 8.85 -14.78
CA ALA A 67 -15.23 10.08 -14.85
C ALA A 67 -14.44 11.25 -15.49
N HIS A 68 -13.15 11.35 -15.21
CA HIS A 68 -12.34 12.54 -15.54
C HIS A 68 -11.13 12.26 -16.42
N GLY A 69 -10.80 10.99 -16.66
CA GLY A 69 -9.50 10.60 -17.22
C GLY A 69 -8.40 10.73 -16.16
N ASP A 70 -7.52 9.74 -16.08
CA ASP A 70 -6.43 9.74 -15.11
C ASP A 70 -5.27 8.85 -15.56
N HIS A 71 -4.14 8.96 -14.87
CA HIS A 71 -3.02 8.04 -14.97
C HIS A 71 -2.89 7.28 -13.66
N LEU A 72 -3.04 5.96 -13.71
CA LEU A 72 -2.79 5.11 -12.57
C LEU A 72 -1.35 4.60 -12.60
N HIS A 73 -0.64 4.80 -11.50
CA HIS A 73 0.65 4.19 -11.25
C HIS A 73 0.75 3.87 -9.77
N GLY A 74 1.08 2.63 -9.43
CA GLY A 74 1.16 2.19 -8.04
C GLY A 74 1.67 0.77 -7.95
N VAL A 75 1.87 0.32 -6.72
CA VAL A 75 2.27 -1.05 -6.38
C VAL A 75 1.23 -1.63 -5.44
N GLN A 76 0.94 -2.91 -5.66
CA GLN A 76 0.25 -3.74 -4.69
C GLN A 76 1.19 -4.86 -4.26
N ALA A 77 1.42 -4.97 -2.96
CA ALA A 77 2.25 -6.02 -2.37
C ALA A 77 1.42 -6.89 -1.44
N TRP A 78 1.72 -8.18 -1.40
CA TRP A 78 1.11 -9.12 -0.46
C TRP A 78 2.15 -9.52 0.59
N VAL A 79 1.76 -9.39 1.85
CA VAL A 79 2.60 -9.71 3.01
C VAL A 79 1.96 -10.90 3.70
N ALA A 80 2.61 -12.06 3.67
CA ALA A 80 2.10 -13.25 4.35
C ALA A 80 1.98 -13.01 5.86
N LEU A 81 0.91 -13.51 6.47
CA LEU A 81 0.81 -13.56 7.92
C LEU A 81 1.71 -14.69 8.45
N PRO A 82 2.32 -14.52 9.63
CA PRO A 82 3.15 -15.57 10.22
C PRO A 82 2.30 -16.75 10.69
N ASP A 83 2.95 -17.91 10.83
CA ASP A 83 2.35 -19.11 11.39
C ASP A 83 1.63 -18.83 12.72
N GLY A 84 0.40 -19.34 12.84
CA GLY A 84 -0.48 -19.13 13.99
C GLY A 84 -1.27 -17.82 13.97
N GLN A 85 -1.11 -16.99 12.94
CA GLN A 85 -1.86 -15.74 12.75
C GLN A 85 -2.62 -15.69 11.43
N GLU A 86 -2.64 -16.76 10.64
CA GLU A 86 -3.32 -16.82 9.35
C GLU A 86 -4.84 -16.59 9.47
N GLU A 87 -5.40 -16.90 10.64
CA GLU A 87 -6.84 -16.86 10.95
C GLU A 87 -7.23 -15.69 11.87
N VAL A 88 -6.39 -14.67 12.04
CA VAL A 88 -6.78 -13.47 12.81
C VAL A 88 -8.00 -12.79 12.20
N ASP A 89 -8.67 -11.92 12.98
CA ASP A 89 -9.79 -11.15 12.48
C ASP A 89 -9.35 -10.24 11.30
N PRO A 90 -10.15 -10.16 10.22
CA PRO A 90 -9.88 -9.23 9.14
C PRO A 90 -9.88 -7.79 9.65
N ALA A 91 -8.95 -6.99 9.14
CA ALA A 91 -8.80 -5.59 9.54
C ALA A 91 -8.37 -4.73 8.35
N PHE A 92 -8.71 -3.45 8.41
CA PHE A 92 -8.34 -2.47 7.41
C PHE A 92 -7.84 -1.20 8.09
N SER A 93 -6.77 -0.61 7.57
CA SER A 93 -6.31 0.71 7.96
C SER A 93 -5.90 1.51 6.73
N HIS A 94 -6.26 2.79 6.73
CA HIS A 94 -5.85 3.75 5.72
C HIS A 94 -4.94 4.78 6.39
N HIS A 95 -3.82 5.07 5.74
CA HIS A 95 -2.85 6.06 6.19
C HIS A 95 -2.69 7.10 5.10
N SER A 96 -2.97 8.37 5.43
CA SER A 96 -2.67 9.44 4.50
C SER A 96 -1.16 9.62 4.38
N GLY A 97 -0.69 10.22 3.29
CA GLY A 97 0.75 10.46 3.12
C GLY A 97 1.38 11.26 4.27
N GLY A 98 0.60 12.16 4.90
CA GLY A 98 1.04 12.97 6.04
C GLY A 98 1.10 12.24 7.39
N ASP A 99 0.44 11.08 7.50
CA ASP A 99 0.48 10.25 8.73
C ASP A 99 1.70 9.30 8.75
N LEU A 100 2.36 9.15 7.60
CA LEU A 100 3.50 8.25 7.43
C LEU A 100 4.82 9.00 7.66
N PRO A 101 5.82 8.37 8.29
CA PRO A 101 7.13 8.99 8.47
C PRO A 101 7.78 9.32 7.12
N GLN A 102 8.26 10.56 6.99
CA GLN A 102 8.95 11.05 5.81
C GLN A 102 10.29 11.66 6.19
N TRP A 103 11.26 11.59 5.29
CA TRP A 103 12.55 12.26 5.45
C TRP A 103 13.04 12.84 4.13
N ASN A 104 13.90 13.85 4.22
CA ASN A 104 14.51 14.49 3.07
C ASN A 104 15.93 14.92 3.42
N GLU A 105 16.92 14.17 2.94
CA GLU A 105 18.32 14.41 3.24
C GLU A 105 19.20 14.01 2.05
N ALA A 106 20.27 14.78 1.77
CA ALA A 106 21.29 14.44 0.78
C ALA A 106 20.76 14.07 -0.63
N GLY A 107 19.64 14.66 -1.07
CA GLY A 107 19.02 14.36 -2.37
C GLY A 107 18.17 13.10 -2.41
N LEU A 108 17.86 12.53 -1.25
CA LEU A 108 16.93 11.41 -1.03
C LEU A 108 15.68 11.94 -0.34
N VAL A 109 14.52 11.77 -0.97
CA VAL A 109 13.21 11.95 -0.32
C VAL A 109 12.64 10.57 -0.06
N GLY A 110 12.34 10.25 1.19
CA GLY A 110 11.83 8.94 1.56
C GLY A 110 10.53 9.00 2.33
N GLN A 111 9.75 7.94 2.19
CA GLN A 111 8.52 7.70 2.95
C GLN A 111 8.50 6.25 3.43
N LEU A 112 8.31 6.05 4.74
CA LEU A 112 8.20 4.73 5.34
C LEU A 112 6.73 4.29 5.27
N ILE A 113 6.45 3.36 4.36
CA ILE A 113 5.12 2.80 4.12
C ILE A 113 4.72 1.87 5.26
N ALA A 114 5.64 0.99 5.69
CA ALA A 114 5.36 0.04 6.77
C ALA A 114 6.60 -0.40 7.55
N GLY A 115 6.36 -0.84 8.79
CA GLY A 115 7.39 -1.38 9.68
C GLY A 115 8.36 -0.33 10.20
N SER A 116 9.63 -0.69 10.35
CA SER A 116 10.65 0.18 10.94
C SER A 116 11.95 0.19 10.13
N ALA A 117 12.42 1.37 9.75
CA ALA A 117 13.69 1.58 9.06
C ALA A 117 14.16 3.02 9.27
N TYR A 118 15.46 3.30 9.07
CA TYR A 118 16.03 4.65 9.18
C TYR A 118 15.78 5.35 10.54
N GLY A 119 15.63 4.57 11.62
CA GLY A 119 15.27 5.10 12.95
C GLY A 119 13.81 5.56 13.08
N LEU A 120 12.98 5.31 12.07
CA LEU A 120 11.56 5.64 11.99
C LEU A 120 10.70 4.38 12.10
N THR A 121 9.45 4.56 12.50
CA THR A 121 8.44 3.50 12.56
C THR A 121 7.13 4.01 12.00
N ALA A 122 6.57 3.30 11.01
CA ALA A 122 5.28 3.62 10.39
C ALA A 122 4.11 3.17 11.27
N GLY A 123 2.98 3.87 11.16
CA GLY A 123 1.75 3.57 11.93
C GLY A 123 0.97 2.35 11.45
N THR A 124 1.34 1.75 10.31
CA THR A 124 0.71 0.52 9.79
C THR A 124 0.92 -0.65 10.74
N GLN A 125 -0.15 -1.38 11.06
CA GLN A 125 -0.06 -2.56 11.90
C GLN A 125 0.46 -3.78 11.12
N THR A 126 1.67 -4.24 11.45
CA THR A 126 2.32 -5.41 10.83
C THR A 126 2.31 -6.61 11.78
N HIS A 127 2.26 -7.83 11.24
CA HIS A 127 2.27 -9.07 12.03
C HIS A 127 3.65 -9.75 12.10
N SER A 128 4.63 -9.25 11.35
CA SER A 128 6.02 -9.71 11.37
C SER A 128 6.97 -8.51 11.22
N PRO A 129 8.22 -8.60 11.74
CA PRO A 129 9.21 -7.55 11.53
C PRO A 129 9.51 -7.35 10.04
N LEU A 130 9.32 -6.13 9.55
CA LEU A 130 9.58 -5.76 8.16
C LEU A 130 9.94 -4.28 8.04
N PHE A 131 10.35 -3.88 6.83
CA PHE A 131 10.28 -2.50 6.37
C PHE A 131 9.75 -2.46 4.94
N TYR A 132 9.01 -1.40 4.62
CA TYR A 132 8.66 -1.05 3.25
C TYR A 132 8.81 0.46 3.12
N ALA A 133 9.72 0.91 2.25
CA ALA A 133 9.98 2.32 2.01
C ALA A 133 9.89 2.66 0.52
N HIS A 134 9.36 3.84 0.22
CA HIS A 134 9.47 4.48 -1.08
C HIS A 134 10.58 5.53 -1.02
N LEU A 135 11.51 5.48 -1.97
CA LEU A 135 12.66 6.39 -2.08
C LEU A 135 12.66 7.09 -3.44
N ASP A 136 12.47 8.40 -3.44
CA ASP A 136 12.75 9.27 -4.58
C ASP A 136 14.19 9.76 -4.50
N MET A 137 15.02 9.33 -5.46
CA MET A 137 16.46 9.56 -5.45
C MET A 137 16.90 10.53 -6.54
N GLY A 138 17.53 11.64 -6.15
CA GLY A 138 18.18 12.56 -7.07
C GLY A 138 19.44 11.97 -7.72
N PRO A 139 19.94 12.56 -8.81
CA PRO A 139 21.17 12.10 -9.48
C PRO A 139 22.36 12.07 -8.51
N GLY A 140 23.00 10.90 -8.39
CA GLY A 140 24.16 10.71 -7.52
C GLY A 140 23.83 10.55 -6.03
N ALA A 141 22.55 10.58 -5.64
CA ALA A 141 22.14 10.26 -4.29
C ALA A 141 22.44 8.78 -3.97
N THR A 142 22.77 8.52 -2.71
CA THR A 142 23.01 7.18 -2.19
C THR A 142 22.06 6.92 -1.03
N ALA A 143 21.42 5.76 -1.02
CA ALA A 143 20.60 5.31 0.10
C ALA A 143 21.26 4.08 0.74
N GLU A 144 21.34 4.07 2.06
CA GLU A 144 21.68 2.85 2.77
C GLU A 144 20.47 1.90 2.75
N VAL A 145 20.74 0.63 2.48
CA VAL A 145 19.72 -0.41 2.58
C VAL A 145 19.58 -0.80 4.04
N PRO A 146 18.38 -0.75 4.64
CA PRO A 146 18.18 -1.12 6.03
C PRO A 146 18.73 -2.52 6.34
N HIS A 147 19.42 -2.61 7.48
CA HIS A 147 19.95 -3.87 8.00
C HIS A 147 18.89 -4.60 8.84
N GLY A 148 19.19 -5.83 9.27
CA GLY A 148 18.32 -6.59 10.18
C GLY A 148 17.30 -7.52 9.51
N HIS A 149 17.15 -7.43 8.18
CA HIS A 149 16.31 -8.34 7.39
C HIS A 149 17.17 -9.12 6.40
N SER A 150 17.18 -10.45 6.53
CA SER A 150 17.93 -11.36 5.64
C SER A 150 17.34 -11.37 4.23
N GLU A 151 16.02 -11.28 4.14
CA GLU A 151 15.26 -11.25 2.88
C GLU A 151 14.84 -9.82 2.56
N ARG A 152 15.10 -9.39 1.33
CA ARG A 152 14.86 -8.03 0.84
C ARG A 152 14.45 -8.07 -0.63
N ALA A 153 13.54 -7.18 -1.01
CA ALA A 153 13.15 -6.92 -2.40
C ALA A 153 13.30 -5.41 -2.68
N PHE A 154 13.58 -5.06 -3.93
CA PHE A 154 13.79 -3.69 -4.41
C PHE A 154 12.98 -3.46 -5.67
#